data_AF-A0A7X6TRN3-F1
#
_entry.id   AF-A0A7X6TRN3-F1
#
_cell.length_a   1.000
_cell.length_b   1.000
_cell.length_c   1.000
_cell.angle_alpha   90.00
_cell.angle_beta   90.00
_cell.angle_gamma   90.00
#
_symmetry.space_group_name_H-M   'P 1'
#
loop_
_entity.id
_entity.type
_entity.pdbx_description
1 polymer ?
#
loop_
_entity_poly.entity_id
_entity_poly.type
_entity_poly.pdbx_seq_one_letter_code
_entity_poly.pdbx_strand_id
1 'polypeptide(L)'
;LDFSAFSRSGLIGQLEYEGFSTEDATYAVDSIGVDWREQAVKSAKNYLDFSAFSRSGLISQLEFEGFSTEDATYAVDQVGL
;
A
#
# COMPACT_ATOMS: atom_id res chain seq x y z
N LEU A 1 -1.68 8.11 5.53
CA LEU A 1 -0.40 8.02 6.27
C LEU A 1 0.59 8.92 5.55
N ASP A 2 1.29 9.77 6.28
CA ASP A 2 2.05 10.87 5.68
C ASP A 2 3.54 10.56 5.51
N PHE A 3 4.07 9.57 6.24
CA PHE A 3 5.49 9.21 6.21
C PHE A 3 5.82 7.96 5.37
N SER A 4 4.92 6.97 5.36
CA SER A 4 5.07 5.74 4.56
C SER A 4 3.70 5.30 4.05
N ALA A 5 3.63 4.93 2.77
CA ALA A 5 2.42 4.38 2.18
C ALA A 5 2.31 2.89 2.55
N PHE A 6 1.14 2.46 3.00
CA PHE A 6 0.85 1.07 3.30
C PHE A 6 -0.46 0.65 2.65
N SER A 7 -0.52 -0.61 2.23
CA SER A 7 -1.82 -1.28 2.04
C SER A 7 -2.48 -1.51 3.39
N ARG A 8 -3.78 -1.83 3.39
CA ARG A 8 -4.50 -2.17 4.62
C ARG A 8 -3.83 -3.32 5.36
N SER A 9 -3.53 -4.41 4.65
CA SER A 9 -2.86 -5.58 5.24
C SER A 9 -1.42 -5.28 5.64
N GLY A 10 -0.71 -4.44 4.88
CA GLY A 10 0.65 -4.00 5.22
C GLY A 10 0.69 -3.23 6.54
N LEU A 11 -0.26 -2.31 6.77
CA LEU A 11 -0.33 -1.58 8.03
C LEU A 11 -0.71 -2.50 9.21
N ILE A 12 -1.61 -3.46 9.00
CA ILE A 12 -1.93 -4.47 10.02
C ILE A 12 -0.67 -5.27 10.38
N GLY A 13 0.05 -5.79 9.37
CA GLY A 13 1.28 -6.54 9.59
C GLY A 13 2.38 -5.72 10.28
N GLN A 14 2.47 -4.42 10.00
CA GLN A 14 3.38 -3.51 10.69
C GLN A 14 3.04 -3.40 12.19
N LEU A 15 1.76 -3.25 12.54
CA LEU A 15 1.34 -3.20 13.95
C LEU A 15 1.57 -4.54 14.67
N GLU A 16 1.34 -5.66 14.00
CA GLU A 16 1.68 -6.97 14.56
C GLU A 16 3.19 -7.11 14.83
N TYR A 17 4.04 -6.64 13.90
CA TYR A 17 5.49 -6.59 14.10
C TYR A 17 5.90 -5.71 15.29
N GLU A 18 5.17 -4.62 15.52
CA GLU A 18 5.34 -3.74 16.69
C GLU A 18 4.82 -4.34 18.01
N GLY A 19 4.19 -5.51 17.95
CA GLY A 19 3.78 -6.30 19.12
C GLY A 19 2.29 -6.21 19.49
N PHE A 20 1.47 -5.60 18.64
CA PHE A 20 0.01 -5.59 18.83
C PHE A 20 -0.60 -6.94 18.47
N SER A 21 -1.74 -7.27 19.09
CA SER A 21 -2.50 -8.45 18.70
C SER A 21 -3.12 -8.24 17.31
N THR A 22 -3.36 -9.32 16.57
CA THR A 22 -4.07 -9.26 15.27
C THR A 22 -5.43 -8.57 15.40
N GLU A 23 -6.13 -8.80 16.51
CA GLU A 23 -7.44 -8.18 16.78
C GLU A 23 -7.31 -6.66 16.95
N ASP A 24 -6.39 -6.21 17.83
CA ASP A 24 -6.17 -4.78 18.07
C ASP A 24 -5.66 -4.06 16.82
N ALA A 25 -4.73 -4.68 16.09
CA ALA A 25 -4.18 -4.14 14.85
C ALA A 25 -5.26 -3.98 13.78
N THR A 26 -6.07 -5.01 13.57
CA THR A 26 -7.19 -4.97 12.62
C THR A 26 -8.20 -3.91 13.03
N TYR A 27 -8.57 -3.86 14.30
CA TYR A 27 -9.51 -2.88 14.82
C TYR A 27 -9.01 -1.44 14.63
N ALA A 28 -7.74 -1.18 14.93
CA ALA A 28 -7.15 0.15 14.78
C ALA A 28 -7.15 0.60 13.30
N VAL A 29 -6.76 -0.30 12.38
CA VAL A 29 -6.71 -0.02 10.95
C VAL A 29 -8.10 0.15 10.33
N ASP A 30 -9.10 -0.59 10.81
CA ASP A 30 -10.49 -0.46 10.33
C ASP A 30 -11.21 0.75 10.92
N SER A 31 -10.75 1.26 12.06
CA SER A 31 -11.33 2.43 12.72
C SER A 31 -10.87 3.76 12.12
N ILE A 32 -9.90 3.75 11.20
CA ILE A 32 -9.39 4.96 10.54
C ILE A 32 -9.98 5.11 9.13
N GLY A 33 -10.36 6.35 8.79
CA GLY A 33 -10.82 6.69 7.45
C GLY A 33 -9.65 6.89 6.48
N VAL A 34 -9.07 5.80 5.99
CA VAL A 34 -7.95 5.85 5.02
C VAL A 34 -8.44 5.49 3.62
N ASP A 35 -8.07 6.32 2.64
CA ASP A 35 -8.20 5.99 1.23
C ASP A 35 -7.03 5.08 0.82
N TRP A 36 -7.28 3.76 0.81
CA TRP A 36 -6.28 2.75 0.45
C TRP A 36 -5.83 2.85 -1.02
N ARG A 37 -6.67 3.36 -1.90
CA ARG A 37 -6.31 3.60 -3.30
C ARG A 37 -5.34 4.77 -3.42
N GLU A 38 -5.57 5.84 -2.66
CA GLU A 38 -4.60 6.93 -2.55
C GLU A 38 -3.26 6.44 -1.97
N GLN A 39 -3.28 5.52 -1.00
CA GLN A 39 -2.04 4.90 -0.51
C GLN A 39 -1.33 4.09 -1.60
N ALA A 40 -2.04 3.38 -2.47
CA ALA A 40 -1.44 2.68 -3.61
C ALA A 40 -0.72 3.64 -4.56
N VAL A 41 -1.33 4.79 -4.89
CA VAL A 41 -0.72 5.83 -5.73
C VAL A 41 0.55 6.40 -5.07
N LYS A 42 0.51 6.65 -3.76
CA LYS A 42 1.69 7.09 -2.99
C LYS A 42 2.81 6.05 -3.02
N SER A 43 2.49 4.76 -2.83
CA SER A 43 3.48 3.67 -2.91
C SER A 43 4.09 3.58 -4.31
N ALA A 44 3.26 3.60 -5.37
CA ALA A 44 3.71 3.57 -6.76
C ALA A 44 4.70 4.73 -7.07
N LYS A 45 4.36 5.95 -6.62
CA LYS A 45 5.24 7.12 -6.78
C LYS A 45 6.55 6.94 -6.03
N ASN A 46 6.51 6.50 -4.77
CA ASN A 46 7.72 6.26 -3.98
C ASN A 46 8.64 5.25 -4.67
N TYR A 47 8.12 4.15 -5.23
CA TYR A 47 8.95 3.20 -5.97
C TYR A 47 9.66 3.85 -7.16
N LEU A 48 8.95 4.66 -7.94
CA LEU A 48 9.51 5.33 -9.11
C LEU A 48 10.52 6.43 -8.77
N ASP A 49 10.44 7.02 -7.58
CA ASP A 49 11.44 7.98 -7.09
C ASP A 49 12.79 7.31 -6.80
N PHE A 50 12.81 6.01 -6.46
CA PHE A 50 14.04 5.27 -6.12
C PHE A 50 14.55 4.33 -7.22
N SER A 51 13.67 3.78 -8.05
CA SER A 51 14.03 2.81 -9.09
C SER A 51 13.07 2.83 -10.27
N ALA A 52 13.59 2.52 -11.46
CA ALA A 52 12.73 2.30 -12.62
C ALA A 52 11.97 0.97 -12.48
N PHE A 53 10.72 0.97 -12.90
CA PHE A 53 9.87 -0.23 -13.00
C PHE A 53 9.20 -0.30 -14.38
N SER A 54 8.91 -1.52 -14.83
CA SER A 54 7.90 -1.71 -15.88
C SER A 54 6.50 -1.61 -15.27
N ARG A 55 5.50 -1.29 -16.09
CA ARG A 55 4.08 -1.26 -15.68
C ARG A 55 3.67 -2.53 -14.95
N SER A 56 3.89 -3.69 -15.55
CA SER A 56 3.54 -4.99 -14.96
C SER A 56 4.34 -5.29 -13.69
N GLY A 57 5.62 -4.92 -13.66
CA GLY A 57 6.47 -5.10 -12.49
C GLY A 57 5.97 -4.28 -11.29
N LEU A 58 5.58 -3.02 -11.52
CA LEU A 58 5.07 -2.17 -10.45
C LEU A 58 3.71 -2.64 -9.94
N ILE A 59 2.82 -3.10 -10.82
CA ILE A 59 1.54 -3.69 -10.41
C ILE A 59 1.79 -4.89 -9.49
N SER A 60 2.63 -5.85 -9.91
CA SER A 60 2.95 -7.02 -9.10
C SER A 60 3.63 -6.66 -7.77
N GLN A 61 4.43 -5.60 -7.73
CA GLN A 61 5.03 -5.12 -6.49
C GLN A 61 3.97 -4.62 -5.51
N LEU A 62 3.01 -3.81 -5.97
CA LEU A 62 1.92 -3.31 -5.12
C LEU A 62 0.99 -4.44 -4.66
N GLU A 63 0.69 -5.41 -5.52
CA GLU A 63 -0.07 -6.60 -5.13
C GLU A 63 0.66 -7.42 -4.07
N PHE A 64 1.99 -7.58 -4.19
CA PHE A 64 2.82 -8.22 -3.18
C PHE A 64 2.78 -7.48 -1.84
N GLU A 65 2.72 -6.15 -1.86
CA GLU A 65 2.50 -5.31 -0.67
C GLU A 65 1.08 -5.38 -0.12
N GLY A 66 0.16 -6.09 -0.78
CA GLY A 66 -1.20 -6.33 -0.30
C GLY A 66 -2.24 -5.31 -0.79
N PHE A 67 -1.93 -4.49 -1.78
CA PHE A 67 -2.95 -3.72 -2.49
C PHE A 67 -3.81 -4.65 -3.36
N SER A 68 -5.08 -4.28 -3.55
CA SER A 68 -5.93 -4.99 -4.50
C SER A 68 -5.42 -4.80 -5.94
N THR A 69 -5.68 -5.76 -6.83
CA THR A 69 -5.33 -5.62 -8.26
C THR A 69 -5.92 -4.35 -8.87
N GLU A 70 -7.12 -3.95 -8.45
CA GLU A 70 -7.78 -2.72 -8.90
C GLU A 70 -6.99 -1.47 -8.46
N ASP A 71 -6.66 -1.37 -7.19
CA ASP A 71 -5.93 -0.20 -6.66
C ASP A 71 -4.49 -0.14 -7.16
N ALA A 72 -3.82 -1.30 -7.29
CA ALA A 72 -2.50 -1.40 -7.87
C ALA A 72 -2.49 -0.94 -9.34
N THR A 73 -3.44 -1.43 -10.15
CA THR A 73 -3.55 -1.02 -11.56
C THR A 73 -3.84 0.47 -11.66
N TYR A 74 -4.79 0.97 -10.88
CA TYR A 74 -5.13 2.39 -10.83
C TYR A 74 -3.91 3.24 -10.46
N ALA A 75 -3.15 2.83 -9.44
CA ALA A 75 -1.97 3.55 -8.98
C ALA A 75 -0.89 3.66 -10.06
N VAL A 76 -0.63 2.56 -10.78
CA VAL A 76 0.35 2.53 -11.87
C VAL A 76 -0.09 3.42 -13.03
N ASP A 77 -1.37 3.40 -13.39
CA ASP A 77 -1.92 4.29 -14.42
C ASP A 77 -1.78 5.78 -14.02
N GLN A 78 -1.99 6.12 -12.73
CA GLN A 78 -1.85 7.50 -12.24
C GLN A 78 -0.42 8.02 -12.26
N VAL A 79 0.59 7.14 -12.14
CA VAL A 79 2.01 7.54 -12.23
C VAL A 79 2.57 7.49 -13.65
N GLY A 80 1.72 7.22 -14.65
CA GLY A 80 2.05 7.32 -16.07
C GLY A 80 2.70 6.09 -16.69
N LEU A 81 2.46 4.90 -16.13
CA LEU A 81 2.97 3.62 -16.62
C LEU A 81 1.90 2.71 -17.22
#